data_AF-A0A950TZ80-F1
#
_entry.id   AF-A0A950TZ80-F1
#
_cell.length_a   1.000
_cell.length_b   1.000
_cell.length_c   1.000
_cell.angle_alpha   90.00
_cell.angle_beta   90.00
_cell.angle_gamma   90.00
#
_symmetry.space_group_name_H-M   'P 1'
#
loop_
_entity.id
_entity.type
_entity.pdbx_description
1 polymer ?
#
loop_
_entity_poly.entity_id
_entity_poly.type
_entity_poly.pdbx_seq_one_letter_code
_entity_poly.pdbx_strand_id
1 'polypeptide(L)'
;GVIGSWYFLLTMVAMAVGAFGIANEKKWGYALGLVGAVLNLIWPSVFGLGLSYYLGRGILETIFSAALVGLLLHPMSRDYQRIWFR
;
A
#
# COMPACT_ATOMS: atom_id res chain seq x y z
N GLY A 1 1.02 3.42 -21.31
CA GLY A 1 2.40 3.12 -21.74
C GLY A 1 2.96 1.97 -20.93
N VAL A 2 3.89 1.19 -21.50
CA VAL A 2 4.43 -0.07 -20.91
C VAL A 2 4.87 0.07 -19.45
N ILE A 3 5.43 1.23 -19.08
CA ILE A 3 5.90 1.54 -17.72
C ILE A 3 4.74 1.56 -16.71
N GLY A 4 3.60 2.15 -17.06
CA GLY A 4 2.42 2.23 -16.17
C GLY A 4 1.79 0.86 -15.90
N SER A 5 1.79 -0.03 -16.90
CA SER A 5 1.32 -1.40 -16.73
C SER A 5 2.21 -2.22 -15.79
N TRP A 6 3.54 -2.08 -15.87
CA TRP A 6 4.44 -2.84 -14.99
C TRP A 6 4.40 -2.31 -13.56
N TYR A 7 4.28 -0.99 -13.42
CA TYR A 7 4.04 -0.36 -12.12
C TYR A 7 2.84 -0.97 -11.40
N PHE A 8 1.71 -1.07 -12.11
CA PHE A 8 0.46 -1.60 -11.56
C PHE A 8 0.59 -3.09 -11.17
N LEU A 9 1.21 -3.91 -12.02
CA LEU A 9 1.45 -5.32 -11.71
C LEU A 9 2.36 -5.49 -10.49
N LEU A 10 3.44 -4.73 -10.40
CA LEU A 10 4.36 -4.79 -9.26
C LEU A 10 3.69 -4.36 -7.95
N THR A 11 2.87 -3.30 -7.98
CA THR A 11 2.14 -2.87 -6.77
C THR A 11 1.09 -3.90 -6.36
N MET A 12 0.33 -4.47 -7.30
CA MET A 12 -0.62 -5.55 -6.98
C MET A 12 0.08 -6.78 -6.37
N VAL A 13 1.19 -7.22 -6.97
CA VAL A 13 1.96 -8.36 -6.44
C VAL A 13 2.53 -8.03 -5.07
N ALA A 14 3.08 -6.83 -4.86
CA ALA A 14 3.59 -6.40 -3.55
C ALA A 14 2.50 -6.39 -2.47
N MET A 15 1.30 -5.90 -2.79
CA MET A 15 0.17 -5.91 -1.86
C MET A 15 -0.34 -7.33 -1.58
N ALA A 16 -0.43 -8.18 -2.60
CA ALA A 16 -0.87 -9.57 -2.43
C ALA A 16 0.13 -10.39 -1.60
N VAL A 17 1.43 -10.28 -1.89
CA VAL A 17 2.49 -10.94 -1.13
C VAL A 17 2.62 -10.35 0.28
N GLY A 18 2.44 -9.03 0.42
CA GLY A 18 2.40 -8.36 1.72
C GLY A 18 1.25 -8.86 2.57
N ALA A 19 0.04 -8.92 2.02
CA ALA A 19 -1.14 -9.46 2.70
C ALA A 19 -0.95 -10.93 3.09
N PHE A 20 -0.39 -11.75 2.19
CA PHE A 20 -0.04 -13.14 2.50
C PHE A 20 0.98 -13.23 3.64
N GLY A 21 2.02 -12.40 3.63
CA GLY A 21 3.03 -12.40 4.69
C GLY A 21 2.50 -11.91 6.03
N ILE A 22 1.58 -10.93 6.04
CA ILE A 22 0.84 -10.49 7.24
C ILE A 22 -0.01 -11.62 7.80
N ALA A 23 -0.71 -12.36 6.94
CA ALA A 23 -1.53 -13.52 7.35
C ALA A 23 -0.69 -14.68 7.92
N ASN A 24 0.58 -14.78 7.53
CA ASN A 24 1.53 -15.76 8.06
C ASN A 24 2.40 -15.20 9.20
N GLU A 25 2.02 -14.06 9.78
CA GLU A 25 2.72 -13.43 10.92
C GLU A 25 4.21 -13.14 10.64
N LYS A 26 4.56 -12.82 9.39
CA LYS A 26 5.94 -12.54 9.00
C LYS A 26 6.21 -11.05 8.96
N LYS A 27 7.28 -10.60 9.63
CA LYS A 27 7.65 -9.16 9.70
C LYS A 27 7.91 -8.52 8.34
N TRP A 28 8.48 -9.27 7.39
CA TRP A 28 8.73 -8.77 6.04
C TRP A 28 7.45 -8.59 5.21
N GLY A 29 6.41 -9.39 5.48
CA GLY A 29 5.10 -9.23 4.84
C GLY A 29 4.44 -7.91 5.22
N TYR A 30 4.56 -7.54 6.49
CA TYR A 30 4.09 -6.24 6.97
C TYR A 30 4.79 -5.06 6.30
N ALA A 31 6.12 -5.13 6.18
CA ALA A 31 6.89 -4.11 5.49
C ALA A 31 6.51 -4.03 4.00
N LEU A 32 6.37 -5.17 3.31
CA LEU A 32 5.94 -5.21 1.91
C LEU A 32 4.52 -4.66 1.71
N GLY A 33 3.59 -4.99 2.60
CA GLY A 33 2.22 -4.45 2.56
C GLY A 33 2.21 -2.94 2.73
N LEU A 34 2.99 -2.40 3.67
CA LEU A 34 3.13 -0.97 3.87
C LEU A 34 3.75 -0.27 2.66
N VAL A 35 4.84 -0.81 2.11
CA VAL A 35 5.48 -0.24 0.91
C VAL A 35 4.51 -0.26 -0.27
N GLY A 36 3.80 -1.37 -0.50
CA GLY A 36 2.81 -1.48 -1.56
C GLY A 36 1.68 -0.45 -1.43
N ALA A 37 1.19 -0.23 -0.22
CA ALA A 37 0.16 0.76 0.09
C ALA A 37 0.65 2.21 -0.15
N VAL A 38 1.86 2.53 0.29
CA VAL A 38 2.47 3.85 0.09
C VAL A 38 2.69 4.11 -1.39
N LEU A 39 3.23 3.13 -2.12
CA LEU A 39 3.39 3.21 -3.57
C LEU A 39 2.05 3.48 -4.26
N ASN A 40 1.01 2.72 -3.91
CA ASN A 40 -0.33 2.95 -4.46
C ASN A 40 -0.89 4.36 -4.13
N LEU A 41 -0.53 4.96 -3.00
CA LEU A 41 -0.97 6.33 -2.68
C LEU A 41 -0.22 7.41 -3.48
N ILE A 42 1.08 7.25 -3.69
CA ILE A 42 1.94 8.30 -4.28
C ILE A 42 2.00 8.27 -5.80
N TRP A 43 1.66 7.14 -6.44
CA TRP A 43 1.78 6.98 -7.90
C TRP A 43 1.11 8.09 -8.72
N PRO A 44 -0.10 8.57 -8.39
CA PRO A 44 -0.75 9.59 -9.21
C PRO A 44 0.04 10.91 -9.21
N SER A 45 0.71 11.23 -8.10
CA SER A 45 1.62 12.37 -8.02
C SER A 45 2.88 12.17 -8.87
N VAL A 46 3.46 10.96 -8.84
CA VAL A 46 4.69 10.62 -9.61
C VAL A 46 4.45 10.66 -11.12
N PHE A 47 3.27 10.23 -11.58
CA PHE A 47 2.90 10.22 -13.00
C PHE A 47 2.21 11.53 -13.46
N GLY A 48 2.16 12.56 -12.62
CA GLY A 48 1.68 13.90 -13.01
C GLY A 48 0.15 14.01 -13.16
N LEU A 49 -0.63 13.10 -12.58
CA LEU A 49 -2.10 13.14 -12.63
C LEU A 49 -2.71 14.26 -11.76
N GLY A 50 -1.96 14.77 -10.78
CA GLY A 50 -2.31 15.96 -10.01
C GLY A 50 -3.54 15.80 -9.10
N LEU A 51 -3.97 16.92 -8.51
CA LEU A 51 -5.07 16.95 -7.51
C LEU A 51 -6.43 16.55 -8.09
N SER A 52 -6.67 16.78 -9.39
CA SER A 52 -7.91 16.42 -10.08
C SER A 52 -8.15 14.91 -10.13
N TYR A 53 -7.09 14.10 -10.11
CA TYR A 53 -7.22 12.65 -10.00
C TYR A 53 -7.66 12.23 -8.59
N TYR A 54 -7.00 12.77 -7.56
CA TYR A 54 -7.29 12.49 -6.15
C TYR A 54 -8.71 12.89 -5.74
N LEU A 55 -9.22 14.01 -6.26
CA LEU A 55 -10.58 14.50 -5.95
C LEU A 55 -11.65 14.02 -6.95
N GLY A 56 -11.25 13.36 -8.03
CA GLY A 56 -12.13 12.92 -9.10
C GLY A 56 -12.21 11.40 -9.18
N ARG A 57 -11.67 10.84 -10.26
CA ARG A 57 -11.77 9.40 -10.58
C ARG A 57 -11.06 8.50 -9.57
N GLY A 58 -10.00 8.99 -8.91
CA GLY A 58 -9.17 8.23 -7.99
C GLY A 58 -9.54 8.38 -6.52
N ILE A 59 -10.65 9.04 -6.17
CA ILE A 59 -10.94 9.40 -4.78
C ILE A 59 -11.12 8.18 -3.87
N LEU A 60 -11.81 7.14 -4.34
CA LEU A 60 -11.98 5.91 -3.57
C LEU A 60 -10.66 5.17 -3.38
N GLU A 61 -9.89 4.99 -4.46
CA GLU A 61 -8.55 4.37 -4.41
C GLU A 61 -7.66 5.12 -3.40
N THR A 62 -7.68 6.44 -3.45
CA THR A 62 -6.91 7.30 -2.54
C THR A 62 -7.33 7.11 -1.08
N ILE A 63 -8.63 7.10 -0.79
CA ILE A 63 -9.13 6.92 0.57
C ILE A 63 -8.75 5.55 1.11
N PHE A 64 -8.94 4.48 0.34
CA PHE A 64 -8.59 3.13 0.78
C PHE A 64 -7.08 2.97 0.98
N SER A 65 -6.26 3.47 0.06
CA SER A 65 -4.81 3.41 0.19
C SER A 65 -4.29 4.25 1.34
N ALA A 66 -4.82 5.46 1.55
CA ALA A 66 -4.48 6.30 2.70
C ALA A 66 -4.92 5.65 4.03
N ALA A 67 -6.11 5.07 4.09
CA ALA A 67 -6.60 4.36 5.26
C ALA A 67 -5.72 3.13 5.57
N LEU A 68 -5.30 2.38 4.55
CA LEU A 68 -4.46 1.19 4.71
C LEU A 68 -3.05 1.56 5.19
N VAL A 69 -2.44 2.62 4.66
CA VAL A 69 -1.18 3.18 5.17
C VAL A 69 -1.34 3.62 6.63
N GLY A 70 -2.43 4.34 6.94
CA GLY A 70 -2.71 4.81 8.30
C GLY A 70 -2.89 3.65 9.29
N LEU A 71 -3.66 2.62 8.92
CA LEU A 71 -3.91 1.45 9.75
C LEU A 71 -2.64 0.63 10.00
N LEU A 72 -1.79 0.46 8.99
CA LEU A 72 -0.50 -0.18 9.17
C LEU A 72 0.37 0.66 10.10
N LEU A 73 0.54 1.96 9.87
CA LEU A 73 1.39 2.79 10.72
C LEU A 73 0.84 3.02 12.14
N HIS A 74 -0.46 2.75 12.37
CA HIS A 74 -1.11 2.96 13.65
C HIS A 74 -0.40 2.17 14.76
N PRO A 75 -0.15 2.77 15.95
CA PRO A 75 0.62 2.13 17.04
C PRO A 75 0.05 0.77 17.44
N MET A 76 -1.27 0.62 17.45
CA MET A 76 -1.92 -0.66 17.75
C MET A 76 -1.53 -1.78 16.77
N SER A 77 -1.39 -1.46 15.48
CA SER A 77 -0.96 -2.42 14.45
C SER A 77 0.52 -2.75 14.60
N ARG A 78 1.36 -1.74 14.89
CA ARG A 78 2.80 -1.90 15.09
C ARG A 78 3.15 -2.70 16.33
N ASP A 79 2.44 -2.48 17.43
CA ASP A 79 2.67 -3.21 18.68
C ASP A 79 2.27 -4.67 18.53
N TYR A 80 1.15 -4.95 17.85
CA TYR A 80 0.76 -6.32 17.52
C TYR A 80 1.81 -7.00 16.62
N GLN A 81 2.21 -6.35 15.53
CA GLN A 81 3.25 -6.87 14.64
C GLN A 81 4.56 -7.12 15.38
N ARG A 82 4.97 -6.22 16.29
CA ARG A 82 6.23 -6.34 17.03
C ARG A 82 6.25 -7.53 17.98
N ILE A 83 5.13 -7.84 18.62
CA ILE A 83 5.01 -8.90 19.63
C ILE A 83 4.78 -10.26 18.97
N TRP A 84 3.89 -10.32 17.98
CA TRP A 84 3.39 -11.57 17.42
C TRP A 84 4.14 -12.01 16.17
N PHE A 85 4.60 -11.07 15.34
CA PHE A 85 5.25 -11.46 14.10
C PHE A 85 6.67 -11.91 14.39
N ARG A 86 7.11 -12.93 13.66
CA ARG A 86 8.48 -13.45 13.75
C ARG A 86 9.30 -13.01 12.54
#